data_AF-A0A8E6N5A3-F1
#
_entry.id   AF-A0A8E6N5A3-F1
#
_cell.length_a   1.000
_cell.length_b   1.000
_cell.length_c   1.000
_cell.angle_alpha   90.00
_cell.angle_beta   90.00
_cell.angle_gamma   90.00
#
_symmetry.space_group_name_H-M   'P 1'
#
loop_
_entity.id
_entity.type
_entity.pdbx_description
1 polymer ?
#
loop_
_entity_poly.entity_id
_entity_poly.type
_entity_poly.pdbx_seq_one_letter_code
_entity_poly.pdbx_strand_id
1 'polypeptide(L)'
;MTALNKQALRKLAKALSGKEWVAFVHKASGTYAVGSLGHERGEDIIKWPGFDGQDNAESKAKFIAAASPSTMLELMDELESEKNMREAAEKRIAELESNEIREEGNQFLVVRHPGKTPVINHLSGDPEEFLRNLIEQDPLVTIDIITHRYYGVGGQWVQDADEYLHMMTAAGIGVKGE
;
A
#
# COMPACT_ATOMS: atom_id res chain seq x y z
N MET A 1 6.94 -29.01 5.24
CA MET A 1 7.34 -27.92 6.15
C MET A 1 6.20 -27.71 7.13
N THR A 2 6.40 -27.98 8.41
CA THR A 2 5.43 -27.68 9.47
C THR A 2 5.33 -26.16 9.62
N ALA A 3 4.11 -25.63 9.71
CA ALA A 3 3.92 -24.21 9.94
C ALA A 3 4.66 -23.79 11.23
N LEU A 4 5.46 -22.74 11.13
CA LEU A 4 6.21 -22.23 12.28
C LEU A 4 5.23 -21.78 13.36
N ASN A 5 5.29 -22.41 14.54
CA ASN A 5 4.48 -22.01 15.68
C ASN A 5 5.09 -20.75 16.34
N LYS A 6 4.73 -19.57 15.82
CA LYS A 6 5.21 -18.27 16.31
C LYS A 6 4.91 -18.07 17.80
N GLN A 7 3.76 -18.51 18.30
CA GLN A 7 3.41 -18.38 19.72
C GLN A 7 4.32 -19.22 20.63
N ALA A 8 4.60 -20.46 20.23
CA ALA A 8 5.53 -21.32 20.97
C ALA A 8 6.94 -20.72 20.98
N LEU A 9 7.41 -20.22 19.83
CA LEU A 9 8.71 -19.56 19.72
C LEU A 9 8.79 -18.31 20.61
N ARG A 10 7.74 -17.47 20.63
CA ARG A 10 7.68 -16.27 21.47
C ARG A 10 7.70 -16.59 22.95
N LYS A 11 7.02 -17.67 23.38
CA LYS A 11 7.05 -18.14 24.78
C LYS A 11 8.45 -18.59 25.18
N LEU A 12 9.13 -19.35 24.32
CA LEU A 12 10.51 -19.79 24.56
C LEU A 12 11.45 -18.58 24.61
N ALA A 13 11.32 -17.65 23.67
CA ALA A 13 12.17 -16.47 23.62
C ALA A 13 11.98 -15.59 24.87
N LYS A 14 10.76 -15.39 25.36
CA LYS A 14 10.49 -14.69 26.64
C LYS A 14 11.05 -15.42 27.85
N ALA A 15 10.98 -16.75 27.88
CA ALA A 15 11.55 -17.52 28.98
C ALA A 15 13.09 -17.44 29.03
N LEU A 16 13.72 -17.24 27.87
CA LEU A 16 15.18 -17.15 27.72
C LEU A 16 15.70 -15.71 27.64
N SER A 17 14.82 -14.71 27.52
CA SER A 17 15.18 -13.29 27.47
C SER A 17 15.65 -12.82 28.84
N GLY A 18 16.82 -12.19 28.90
CA GLY A 18 17.42 -11.68 30.13
C GLY A 18 18.89 -12.04 30.34
N LYS A 19 19.44 -12.95 29.53
CA LYS A 19 20.88 -13.23 29.48
C LYS A 19 21.40 -12.96 28.07
N GLU A 20 22.49 -12.21 27.97
CA GLU A 20 23.16 -11.98 26.68
C GLU A 20 23.76 -13.30 26.18
N TRP A 21 23.45 -13.65 24.93
CA TRP A 21 24.01 -14.83 24.27
C TRP A 21 25.31 -14.43 23.58
N VAL A 22 26.39 -15.14 23.91
CA VAL A 22 27.73 -14.85 23.38
C VAL A 22 28.30 -16.09 22.71
N ALA A 23 28.86 -15.88 21.53
CA ALA A 23 29.60 -16.92 20.82
C ALA A 23 30.94 -17.17 21.53
N PHE A 24 31.14 -18.40 21.98
CA PHE A 24 32.40 -18.87 22.53
C PHE A 24 33.19 -19.59 21.46
N VAL A 25 34.41 -19.10 21.18
CA VAL A 25 35.28 -19.61 20.12
C VAL A 25 36.66 -19.91 20.72
N HIS A 26 37.02 -21.18 20.80
CA HIS A 26 38.34 -21.61 21.26
C HIS A 26 38.98 -22.56 20.24
N LYS A 27 39.76 -21.98 19.33
CA LYS A 27 40.34 -22.67 18.16
C LYS A 27 41.29 -23.80 18.56
N ALA A 28 42.08 -23.62 19.61
CA ALA A 28 43.07 -24.62 20.04
C ALA A 28 42.45 -25.94 20.54
N SER A 29 41.23 -25.93 21.09
CA SER A 29 40.49 -27.16 21.47
C SER A 29 39.42 -27.57 20.45
N GLY A 30 39.24 -26.78 19.38
CA GLY A 30 38.14 -26.94 18.44
C GLY A 30 36.75 -26.78 19.07
N THR A 31 36.62 -25.90 20.08
CA THR A 31 35.34 -25.68 20.76
C THR A 31 34.67 -24.43 20.21
N TYR A 32 33.45 -24.60 19.72
CA TYR A 32 32.57 -23.53 19.25
C TYR A 32 31.22 -23.71 19.92
N ALA A 33 30.76 -22.75 20.69
CA ALA A 33 29.52 -22.87 21.46
C ALA A 33 28.82 -21.52 21.61
N VAL A 34 27.57 -21.53 22.07
CA VAL A 34 26.85 -20.33 22.49
C VAL A 34 26.49 -20.47 23.96
N GLY A 35 26.80 -19.44 24.75
CA GLY A 35 26.54 -19.42 26.18
C GLY A 35 26.13 -18.04 26.65
N SER A 36 26.03 -17.86 27.97
CA SER A 36 25.77 -16.55 28.58
C SER A 36 27.05 -15.88 29.07
N LEU A 37 27.09 -14.55 29.03
CA LEU A 37 28.21 -13.74 29.54
C LEU A 37 28.52 -14.09 31.02
N GLY A 38 29.79 -14.27 31.37
CA GLY A 38 30.24 -14.52 32.75
C GLY A 38 30.35 -16.00 33.17
N HIS A 39 30.06 -16.96 32.29
CA HIS A 39 30.45 -18.34 32.53
C HIS A 39 31.97 -18.50 32.30
N GLU A 40 32.74 -18.54 33.38
CA GLU A 40 34.08 -19.16 33.37
C GLU A 40 33.95 -20.61 32.90
N ARG A 41 35.02 -21.19 32.33
CA ARG A 41 35.05 -22.59 31.86
C ARG A 41 34.48 -23.52 32.95
N GLY A 42 33.19 -23.82 32.83
CA GLY A 42 32.49 -24.80 33.62
C GLY A 42 32.38 -26.09 32.82
N GLU A 43 32.37 -27.20 33.54
CA GLU A 43 32.26 -28.58 33.05
C GLU A 43 31.04 -28.82 32.12
N ASP A 44 30.13 -27.85 32.02
CA ASP A 44 28.92 -27.84 31.19
C ASP A 44 29.10 -27.31 29.75
N ILE A 45 30.28 -26.82 29.35
CA ILE A 45 30.53 -26.53 27.92
C ILE A 45 30.80 -27.85 27.20
N ILE A 46 29.73 -28.53 26.76
CA ILE A 46 29.83 -29.68 25.87
C ILE A 46 30.64 -29.24 24.64
N LYS A 47 31.72 -29.98 24.33
CA LYS A 47 32.48 -29.84 23.09
C LYS A 47 31.52 -30.06 21.93
N TRP A 48 30.88 -29.00 21.45
CA TRP A 48 29.98 -29.04 20.32
C TRP A 48 30.83 -29.01 19.05
N PRO A 49 30.90 -30.10 18.27
CA PRO A 49 31.70 -30.12 17.05
C PRO A 49 31.01 -29.34 15.91
N GLY A 50 30.00 -28.50 16.18
CA GLY A 50 29.08 -28.00 15.16
C GLY A 50 28.12 -29.10 14.67
N PHE A 51 27.08 -28.71 13.94
CA PHE A 51 26.11 -29.66 13.33
C PHE A 51 26.73 -30.54 12.23
N ASP A 52 27.98 -30.28 11.82
CA ASP A 52 28.60 -30.78 10.59
C ASP A 52 30.12 -31.01 10.70
N GLY A 53 30.65 -31.31 11.89
CA GLY A 53 32.07 -31.68 12.02
C GLY A 53 33.06 -30.52 11.89
N GLN A 54 32.69 -29.36 12.45
CA GLN A 54 33.44 -28.11 12.59
C GLN A 54 33.48 -27.21 11.35
N ASP A 55 32.85 -27.60 10.25
CA ASP A 55 32.76 -26.73 9.08
C ASP A 55 31.98 -25.43 9.40
N ASN A 56 32.65 -24.31 9.18
CA ASN A 56 32.19 -22.96 9.50
C ASN A 56 31.59 -22.77 10.92
N ALA A 57 32.04 -23.56 11.90
CA ALA A 57 31.43 -23.60 13.24
C ALA A 57 31.52 -22.25 13.99
N GLU A 58 32.57 -21.46 13.74
CA GLU A 58 32.72 -20.10 14.27
C GLU A 58 31.56 -19.20 13.83
N SER A 59 31.27 -19.17 12.53
CA SER A 59 30.21 -18.33 11.97
C SER A 59 28.83 -18.76 12.45
N LYS A 60 28.61 -20.07 12.62
CA LYS A 60 27.34 -20.59 13.14
C LYS A 60 27.11 -20.21 14.60
N ALA A 61 28.15 -20.31 15.44
CA ALA A 61 28.06 -19.87 16.83
C ALA A 61 27.77 -18.35 16.91
N LYS A 62 28.45 -17.54 16.09
CA LYS A 62 28.19 -16.10 15.97
C LYS A 62 26.77 -15.80 15.52
N PHE A 63 26.26 -16.52 14.51
CA PHE A 63 24.90 -16.36 14.03
C PHE A 63 23.86 -16.70 15.11
N ILE A 64 24.01 -17.82 15.81
CA ILE A 64 23.09 -18.24 16.88
C ILE A 64 23.13 -17.25 18.05
N ALA A 65 24.31 -16.72 18.40
CA ALA A 65 24.44 -15.69 19.43
C ALA A 65 23.75 -14.38 19.02
N ALA A 66 23.91 -13.95 17.76
CA ALA A 66 23.22 -12.77 17.22
C ALA A 66 21.70 -12.96 17.15
N ALA A 67 21.26 -14.18 16.81
CA ALA A 67 19.86 -14.64 16.85
C ALA A 67 19.38 -14.94 18.29
N SER A 68 19.79 -14.10 19.25
CA SER A 68 19.43 -14.23 20.65
C SER A 68 17.90 -14.16 20.86
N PRO A 69 17.39 -14.69 21.98
CA PRO A 69 15.98 -14.57 22.34
C PRO A 69 15.44 -13.14 22.30
N SER A 70 16.22 -12.14 22.72
CA SER A 70 15.83 -10.72 22.64
C SER A 70 15.73 -10.24 21.20
N THR A 71 16.75 -10.51 20.37
CA THR A 71 16.72 -10.15 18.94
C THR A 71 15.52 -10.78 18.22
N MET A 72 15.22 -12.04 18.52
CA MET A 72 14.08 -12.74 17.95
C MET A 72 12.74 -12.13 18.39
N LEU A 73 12.62 -11.68 19.65
CA LEU A 73 11.42 -10.98 20.11
C LEU A 73 11.23 -9.65 19.39
N GLU A 74 12.29 -8.86 19.25
CA GLU A 74 12.25 -7.58 18.53
C GLU A 74 11.82 -7.77 17.06
N LEU A 75 12.43 -8.73 16.36
CA LEU A 75 12.06 -9.04 14.97
C LEU A 75 10.61 -9.54 14.84
N MET A 76 10.12 -10.30 15.83
CA MET A 76 8.73 -10.75 15.84
C MET A 76 7.75 -9.60 16.11
N ASP A 77 8.13 -8.64 16.94
CA ASP A 77 7.34 -7.44 17.25
C ASP A 77 7.27 -6.51 16.04
N GLU A 78 8.40 -6.30 15.36
CA GLU A 78 8.47 -5.55 14.11
C GLU A 78 7.57 -6.16 13.04
N LEU A 79 7.69 -7.48 12.80
CA LEU A 79 6.86 -8.19 11.83
C LEU A 79 5.35 -8.12 12.15
N GLU A 80 4.99 -8.23 13.43
CA GLU A 80 3.60 -8.10 13.87
C GLU A 80 3.08 -6.67 13.66
N SER A 81 3.91 -5.66 13.93
CA SER A 81 3.58 -4.25 13.69
C SER A 81 3.37 -3.93 12.21
N GLU A 82 4.24 -4.43 11.32
CA GLU A 82 4.11 -4.25 9.88
C GLU A 82 2.85 -4.91 9.35
N LYS A 83 2.53 -6.12 9.82
CA LYS A 83 1.30 -6.82 9.44
C LYS A 83 0.06 -6.03 9.83
N ASN A 84 0.04 -5.50 11.05
CA ASN A 84 -1.08 -4.69 11.55
C ASN A 84 -1.21 -3.37 10.76
N MET A 85 -0.10 -2.71 10.45
CA MET A 85 -0.09 -1.49 9.63
C MET A 85 -0.62 -1.77 8.22
N ARG A 86 -0.21 -2.89 7.61
CA ARG A 86 -0.69 -3.30 6.29
C ARG A 86 -2.20 -3.57 6.31
N GLU A 87 -2.70 -4.32 7.29
CA GLU A 87 -4.14 -4.59 7.42
C GLU A 87 -4.95 -3.30 7.63
N ALA A 88 -4.42 -2.37 8.44
CA ALA A 88 -5.05 -1.06 8.63
C ALA A 88 -5.06 -0.22 7.36
N ALA A 89 -3.97 -0.23 6.59
CA ALA A 89 -3.88 0.45 5.30
C ALA A 89 -4.83 -0.15 4.27
N GLU A 90 -4.89 -1.49 4.16
CA GLU A 90 -5.82 -2.19 3.27
C GLU A 90 -7.28 -1.87 3.63
N LYS A 91 -7.62 -1.85 4.92
CA LYS A 91 -8.95 -1.43 5.39
C LYS A 91 -9.23 0.02 5.01
N ARG A 92 -8.27 0.92 5.20
CA ARG A 92 -8.44 2.33 4.87
C ARG A 92 -8.61 2.55 3.37
N ILE A 93 -7.88 1.79 2.55
CA ILE A 93 -8.04 1.80 1.09
C ILE A 93 -9.44 1.32 0.72
N ALA A 94 -9.91 0.19 1.27
CA ALA A 94 -11.25 -0.31 0.99
C ALA A 94 -12.36 0.67 1.43
N GLU A 95 -12.19 1.36 2.56
CA GLU A 95 -13.09 2.44 2.98
C GLU A 95 -13.06 3.62 2.00
N LEU A 96 -11.88 4.00 1.51
CA LEU A 96 -11.75 5.08 0.54
C LEU A 96 -12.33 4.69 -0.82
N GLU A 97 -12.10 3.48 -1.30
CA GLU A 97 -12.68 2.97 -2.55
C GLU A 97 -14.20 2.82 -2.46
N SER A 98 -14.74 2.46 -1.29
CA SER A 98 -16.18 2.41 -1.06
C SER A 98 -16.83 3.79 -0.93
N ASN A 99 -16.09 4.79 -0.45
CA ASN A 99 -16.55 6.18 -0.32
C ASN A 99 -16.21 7.03 -1.55
N GLU A 100 -15.30 6.57 -2.40
CA GLU A 100 -15.00 7.15 -3.68
C GLU A 100 -16.25 6.97 -4.53
N ILE A 101 -17.05 8.02 -4.59
CA ILE A 101 -18.17 8.11 -5.49
C ILE A 101 -17.60 8.08 -6.91
N ARG A 102 -17.46 6.87 -7.47
CA ARG A 102 -17.40 6.65 -8.90
C ARG A 102 -18.77 7.02 -9.43
N GLU A 103 -18.99 8.30 -9.68
CA GLU A 103 -20.13 8.72 -10.48
C GLU A 103 -19.86 8.30 -11.93
N GLU A 104 -20.06 7.00 -12.19
CA GLU A 104 -20.43 6.49 -13.50
C GLU A 104 -21.70 7.25 -13.92
N GLY A 105 -21.51 8.45 -14.48
CA GLY A 105 -22.61 9.38 -14.77
C GLY A 105 -22.21 10.85 -14.93
N ASN A 106 -21.09 11.31 -14.33
CA ASN A 106 -20.73 12.74 -14.37
C ASN A 106 -19.92 13.16 -15.58
N GLN A 107 -19.87 12.32 -16.61
CA GLN A 107 -19.35 12.70 -17.90
C GLN A 107 -20.47 13.33 -18.73
N PHE A 108 -20.32 14.62 -19.02
CA PHE A 108 -21.21 15.34 -19.91
C PHE A 108 -20.41 16.11 -20.95
N LEU A 109 -21.07 16.39 -22.06
CA LEU A 109 -20.55 17.13 -23.20
C LEU A 109 -21.17 18.51 -23.21
N VAL A 110 -20.36 19.55 -23.41
CA VAL A 110 -20.86 20.88 -23.73
C VAL A 110 -20.72 21.07 -25.24
N VAL A 111 -21.86 21.11 -25.93
CA VAL A 111 -21.94 21.24 -27.39
C VAL A 111 -22.23 22.70 -27.73
N ARG A 112 -21.37 23.30 -28.58
CA ARG A 112 -21.45 24.70 -28.99
C ARG A 112 -21.62 24.82 -30.51
N HIS A 113 -22.78 25.31 -30.92
CA HIS A 113 -23.05 25.66 -32.30
C HIS A 113 -22.86 27.18 -32.53
N PRO A 114 -22.27 27.62 -33.65
CA PRO A 114 -22.12 29.03 -33.96
C PRO A 114 -23.46 29.78 -33.92
N GLY A 115 -23.51 30.85 -33.13
CA GLY A 115 -24.71 31.70 -33.01
C GLY A 115 -25.88 31.10 -32.20
N LYS A 116 -25.70 29.94 -31.56
CA LYS A 116 -26.71 29.32 -30.70
C LYS A 116 -26.23 29.23 -29.25
N THR A 117 -27.20 29.05 -28.35
CA THR A 117 -26.96 28.75 -26.94
C THR A 117 -26.31 27.37 -26.80
N PRO A 118 -25.20 27.21 -26.04
CA PRO A 118 -24.62 25.91 -25.74
C PRO A 118 -25.63 24.95 -25.08
N VAL A 119 -25.44 23.66 -25.34
CA VAL A 119 -26.28 22.57 -24.78
C VAL A 119 -25.39 21.58 -24.02
N ILE A 120 -25.88 21.10 -22.88
CA ILE A 120 -25.23 20.05 -22.08
C ILE A 120 -25.91 18.72 -22.35
N ASN A 121 -25.13 17.73 -22.79
CA ASN A 121 -25.61 16.40 -23.13
C ASN A 121 -24.92 15.35 -22.26
N HIS A 122 -25.69 14.42 -21.71
CA HIS A 122 -25.12 13.23 -21.09
C HIS A 122 -24.82 12.17 -22.15
N LEU A 123 -23.64 11.57 -22.07
CA LEU A 123 -23.27 10.48 -22.98
C LEU A 123 -24.09 9.22 -22.65
N SER A 124 -25.15 8.97 -23.40
CA SER A 124 -25.90 7.72 -23.38
C SER A 124 -25.70 6.97 -24.70
N GLY A 125 -25.17 5.74 -24.65
CA GLY A 125 -24.93 4.92 -25.84
C GLY A 125 -23.47 4.97 -26.34
N ASP A 126 -23.25 4.68 -27.62
CA ASP A 126 -21.92 4.68 -28.25
C ASP A 126 -21.42 6.13 -28.48
N PRO A 127 -20.33 6.55 -27.81
CA PRO A 127 -19.76 7.89 -27.96
C PRO A 127 -19.35 8.22 -29.41
N GLU A 128 -18.86 7.24 -30.16
CA GLU A 128 -18.35 7.49 -31.51
C GLU A 128 -19.47 7.82 -32.49
N GLU A 129 -20.59 7.09 -32.43
CA GLU A 129 -21.74 7.32 -33.29
C GLU A 129 -22.37 8.69 -33.01
N PHE A 130 -22.49 9.05 -31.72
CA PHE A 130 -22.98 10.36 -31.31
C PHE A 130 -22.11 11.51 -31.85
N LEU A 131 -20.79 11.42 -31.65
CA LEU A 131 -19.86 12.47 -32.12
C LEU A 131 -19.85 12.59 -33.65
N ARG A 132 -19.94 11.46 -34.36
CA ARG A 132 -20.02 11.46 -35.84
C ARG A 132 -21.26 12.18 -36.33
N ASN A 133 -22.43 11.83 -35.80
CA ASN A 133 -23.70 12.47 -36.20
C ASN A 133 -23.66 13.98 -35.95
N LEU A 134 -23.06 14.41 -34.84
CA LEU A 134 -22.99 15.82 -34.47
C LEU A 134 -22.09 16.63 -35.41
N ILE A 135 -20.93 16.09 -35.77
CA ILE A 135 -19.98 16.71 -36.72
C ILE A 135 -20.55 16.70 -38.15
N GLU A 136 -21.29 15.65 -38.54
CA GLU A 136 -21.95 15.57 -39.84
C GLU A 136 -23.05 16.62 -40.01
N GLN A 137 -23.80 16.92 -38.95
CA GLN A 137 -24.86 17.94 -38.96
C GLN A 137 -24.31 19.38 -38.96
N ASP A 138 -23.23 19.64 -38.21
CA ASP A 138 -22.60 20.96 -38.15
C ASP A 138 -21.07 20.83 -38.13
N PRO A 139 -20.39 21.00 -39.29
CA PRO A 139 -18.94 20.89 -39.38
C PRO A 139 -18.16 21.94 -38.56
N LEU A 140 -18.82 23.00 -38.10
CA LEU A 140 -18.21 24.06 -37.28
C LEU A 140 -18.52 23.90 -35.78
N VAL A 141 -19.15 22.80 -35.38
CA VAL A 141 -19.46 22.54 -33.98
C VAL A 141 -18.21 22.38 -33.13
N THR A 142 -18.24 22.92 -31.92
CA THR A 142 -17.20 22.72 -30.90
C THR A 142 -17.76 21.91 -29.73
N ILE A 143 -16.99 20.94 -29.26
CA ILE A 143 -17.40 19.99 -28.21
C ILE A 143 -16.34 20.00 -27.11
N ASP A 144 -16.74 20.39 -25.90
CA ASP A 144 -15.92 20.25 -24.70
C ASP A 144 -16.35 18.96 -23.97
N ILE A 145 -15.42 18.02 -23.76
CA ILE A 145 -15.68 16.79 -23.01
C ILE A 145 -15.25 16.98 -21.55
N ILE A 146 -16.21 17.02 -20.64
CA ILE A 146 -15.94 17.20 -19.21
C ILE A 146 -15.99 15.83 -18.55
N THR A 147 -14.80 15.27 -18.32
CA THR A 147 -14.59 13.98 -17.64
C THR A 147 -14.08 14.15 -16.21
N HIS A 148 -13.64 15.36 -15.86
CA HIS A 148 -13.01 15.66 -14.58
C HIS A 148 -13.59 16.95 -14.01
N ARG A 149 -13.69 17.00 -12.68
CA ARG A 149 -14.36 18.03 -11.88
C ARG A 149 -13.73 19.44 -11.97
N TYR A 150 -12.97 19.81 -13.01
CA TYR A 150 -12.32 21.13 -13.16
C TYR A 150 -12.59 21.73 -14.54
N TYR A 151 -13.75 22.35 -14.72
CA TYR A 151 -14.12 23.01 -15.99
C TYR A 151 -15.12 24.17 -15.83
N GLY A 152 -15.42 24.59 -14.59
CA GLY A 152 -16.37 25.68 -14.32
C GLY A 152 -15.86 27.05 -14.79
N VAL A 153 -16.67 28.10 -14.60
CA VAL A 153 -16.31 29.48 -14.95
C VAL A 153 -14.96 29.85 -14.31
N GLY A 154 -13.96 30.16 -15.14
CA GLY A 154 -12.60 30.50 -14.68
C GLY A 154 -11.74 29.29 -14.25
N GLY A 155 -12.10 28.06 -14.63
CA GLY A 155 -11.42 26.86 -14.17
C GLY A 155 -11.78 26.53 -12.73
N GLN A 156 -13.06 26.61 -12.37
CA GLN A 156 -13.50 26.21 -11.03
C GLN A 156 -13.88 24.73 -11.00
N TRP A 157 -13.89 24.17 -9.78
CA TRP A 157 -14.33 22.80 -9.58
C TRP A 157 -15.85 22.70 -9.76
N VAL A 158 -16.30 21.65 -10.44
CA VAL A 158 -17.72 21.38 -10.68
C VAL A 158 -18.01 19.91 -10.41
N GLN A 159 -19.02 19.66 -9.59
CA GLN A 159 -19.44 18.35 -9.14
C GLN A 159 -20.15 17.56 -10.24
N ASP A 160 -21.07 18.19 -10.96
CA ASP A 160 -21.93 17.59 -11.99
C ASP A 160 -22.40 18.61 -13.05
N ALA A 161 -23.24 18.16 -13.99
CA ALA A 161 -23.80 19.00 -15.05
C ALA A 161 -24.72 20.11 -14.54
N ASP A 162 -25.45 19.87 -13.45
CA ASP A 162 -26.39 20.82 -12.87
C ASP A 162 -25.65 21.98 -12.19
N GLU A 163 -24.58 21.69 -11.45
CA GLU A 163 -23.72 22.73 -10.89
C GLU A 163 -23.05 23.54 -11.99
N TYR A 164 -22.60 22.91 -13.08
CA TYR A 164 -22.05 23.61 -14.24
C TYR A 164 -23.08 24.59 -14.84
N LEU A 165 -24.31 24.13 -15.04
CA LEU A 165 -25.40 24.93 -15.59
C LEU A 165 -25.72 26.11 -14.68
N HIS A 166 -25.75 25.90 -13.37
CA HIS A 166 -25.98 26.97 -12.40
C HIS A 166 -24.88 28.03 -12.44
N MET A 167 -23.61 27.61 -12.51
CA MET A 167 -22.46 28.52 -12.61
C MET A 167 -22.46 29.33 -13.90
N MET A 168 -22.75 28.70 -15.04
CA MET A 168 -22.83 29.38 -16.33
C MET A 168 -23.98 30.39 -16.35
N THR A 169 -25.13 30.02 -15.79
CA THR A 169 -26.29 30.92 -15.64
C THR A 169 -25.96 32.11 -14.73
N ALA A 170 -25.28 31.88 -13.61
CA ALA A 170 -24.84 32.94 -12.70
C ALA A 170 -23.83 33.91 -13.35
N ALA A 171 -23.01 33.42 -14.28
CA ALA A 171 -22.11 34.24 -15.09
C ALA A 171 -22.79 34.96 -16.26
N GLY A 172 -24.11 34.84 -16.42
CA GLY A 172 -24.88 35.45 -17.52
C GLY A 172 -24.72 34.73 -18.86
N ILE A 173 -24.16 33.51 -18.87
CA ILE A 173 -24.03 32.68 -20.06
C ILE A 173 -25.26 31.78 -20.13
N GLY A 174 -26.13 32.02 -21.12
CA GLY A 174 -27.25 31.12 -21.37
C GLY A 174 -26.72 29.75 -21.80
N VAL A 175 -27.11 28.70 -21.10
CA VAL A 175 -26.85 27.29 -21.44
C VAL A 175 -28.17 26.52 -21.21
N LYS A 176 -28.45 25.50 -22.01
CA LYS A 176 -29.63 24.64 -21.83
C LYS A 176 -29.19 23.24 -21.41
N GLY A 177 -29.87 22.66 -20.42
CA GLY A 177 -29.83 21.22 -20.18
C GLY A 177 -30.77 20.49 -21.14
N GLU A 178 -30.43 19.24 -21.47
CA GLU A 178 -31.31 18.29 -22.18
C GLU A 178 -32.46 17.76 -21.31
#